data_AF-A0A8H4BS20-F1
#
_entry.id   AF-A0A8H4BS20-F1
#
_cell.length_a   1.000
_cell.length_b   1.000
_cell.length_c   1.000
_cell.angle_alpha   90.00
_cell.angle_beta   90.00
_cell.angle_gamma   90.00
#
_symmetry.space_group_name_H-M   'P 1'
#
loop_
_entity.id
_entity.type
_entity.pdbx_description
1 polymer ?
#
loop_
_entity_poly.entity_id
_entity_poly.type
_entity_poly.pdbx_seq_one_letter_code
_entity_poly.pdbx_strand_id
1 'polypeptide(L)'
;MSTPFADLLAASKNSQDNADCDGWRDKLVGKVILNDDEESALGADECVRKKDLPKLSRVLAPNSVATMDYRPDRLNVRVDHTMRVTGVNYG
;
A
#
# COMPACT_ATOMS: atom_id res chain seq x y z
N MET A 1 38.53 -20.37 12.86
CA MET A 1 37.70 -19.59 13.81
C MET A 1 37.16 -18.41 13.02
N SER A 2 35.95 -18.52 12.44
CA SER A 2 34.70 -17.91 12.96
C SER A 2 34.76 -16.37 12.94
N THR A 3 33.96 -15.57 12.25
CA THR A 3 32.73 -15.70 11.42
C THR A 3 32.55 -14.32 10.72
N PRO A 4 31.78 -14.22 9.62
CA PRO A 4 31.76 -13.06 8.71
C PRO A 4 30.96 -11.86 9.26
N PHE A 5 31.35 -10.68 8.76
CA PHE A 5 30.69 -9.38 8.85
C PHE A 5 29.24 -9.46 8.34
N ALA A 6 28.31 -9.83 9.23
CA ALA A 6 26.89 -9.72 9.02
C ALA A 6 26.49 -8.27 9.30
N ASP A 7 26.48 -7.47 8.24
CA ASP A 7 26.16 -6.06 8.34
C ASP A 7 24.69 -5.88 8.74
N LEU A 8 24.56 -5.02 9.72
CA LEU A 8 23.42 -4.78 10.57
C LEU A 8 22.61 -3.66 9.94
N LEU A 9 21.58 -3.99 9.16
CA LEU A 9 20.38 -3.14 9.08
C LEU A 9 19.18 -3.95 8.58
N ALA A 10 18.70 -4.83 9.47
CA ALA A 10 17.36 -5.38 9.39
C ALA A 10 16.35 -4.22 9.29
N ALA A 11 15.58 -4.25 8.21
CA ALA A 11 14.23 -3.73 8.06
C ALA A 11 13.83 -2.67 9.10
N SER A 12 13.87 -1.40 8.68
CA SER A 12 13.05 -0.33 9.27
C SER A 12 11.57 -0.69 9.10
N LYS A 13 11.06 -1.58 9.94
CA LYS A 13 9.64 -1.79 10.16
C LYS A 13 9.15 -0.55 10.87
N ASN A 14 8.68 0.42 10.09
CA ASN A 14 7.94 1.56 10.59
C ASN A 14 6.60 1.03 11.13
N SER A 15 6.64 0.59 12.39
CA SER A 15 5.49 0.22 13.19
C SER A 15 4.68 1.47 13.47
N GLN A 16 3.77 1.79 12.55
CA GLN A 16 2.64 2.64 12.87
C GLN A 16 1.39 1.77 12.77
N ASP A 17 0.98 1.30 13.95
CA ASP A 17 -0.24 0.56 14.26
C ASP A 17 -1.47 1.12 13.54
N ASN A 18 -2.03 0.29 12.67
CA ASN A 18 -3.45 0.26 12.34
C ASN A 18 -3.73 -1.20 11.97
N ALA A 19 -3.77 -2.04 13.02
CA ALA A 19 -3.49 -3.47 12.92
C ALA A 19 -4.54 -4.29 12.15
N ASP A 20 -5.72 -3.77 11.83
CA ASP A 20 -6.79 -4.61 11.24
C ASP A 20 -7.50 -3.94 10.06
N CYS A 21 -6.75 -3.55 9.02
CA CYS A 21 -7.36 -3.28 7.72
C CYS A 21 -7.72 -4.58 6.97
N ASP A 22 -8.32 -5.59 7.62
CA ASP A 22 -8.66 -6.92 7.03
C ASP A 22 -7.51 -7.59 6.25
N GLY A 23 -6.26 -7.37 6.67
CA GLY A 23 -5.08 -7.87 5.95
C GLY A 23 -4.80 -7.18 4.59
N TRP A 24 -5.55 -6.12 4.23
CA TRP A 24 -5.24 -5.29 3.06
C TRP A 24 -3.87 -4.64 3.16
N ARG A 25 -3.41 -4.35 4.37
CA ARG A 25 -2.09 -3.78 4.59
C ARG A 25 -1.01 -4.70 4.02
N ASP A 26 -1.00 -5.96 4.43
CA ASP A 26 -0.03 -6.96 3.98
C ASP A 26 -0.19 -7.28 2.48
N LYS A 27 -1.41 -7.23 1.96
CA LYS A 27 -1.68 -7.46 0.53
C LYS A 27 -1.22 -6.33 -0.37
N LEU A 28 -1.28 -5.08 0.09
CA LEU A 28 -1.10 -3.91 -0.78
C LEU A 28 0.23 -3.19 -0.56
N VAL A 29 0.70 -3.08 0.69
CA VAL A 29 1.89 -2.28 1.02
C VAL A 29 3.09 -2.77 0.22
N GLY A 30 3.75 -1.85 -0.48
CA GLY A 30 4.93 -2.13 -1.30
C GLY A 30 4.63 -2.53 -2.75
N LYS A 31 3.37 -2.81 -3.10
CA LYS A 31 2.92 -3.05 -4.49
C LYS A 31 2.54 -1.74 -5.18
N VAL A 32 2.47 -1.75 -6.51
CA VAL A 32 2.07 -0.60 -7.34
C VAL A 32 0.59 -0.71 -7.74
N ILE A 33 -0.19 0.35 -7.53
CA ILE A 33 -1.58 0.40 -7.97
C ILE A 33 -1.65 0.81 -9.44
N LEU A 34 -2.32 0.00 -10.26
CA LEU A 34 -2.56 0.29 -11.68
C LEU A 34 -4.05 0.48 -11.96
N ASN A 35 -4.36 1.32 -12.94
CA ASN A 35 -5.70 1.32 -13.53
C ASN A 35 -5.96 0.01 -14.29
N ASP A 36 -7.23 -0.33 -14.47
CA ASP A 36 -7.61 -1.57 -15.16
C ASP A 36 -7.15 -1.62 -16.62
N ASP A 37 -7.14 -0.46 -17.27
CA ASP A 37 -6.71 -0.23 -18.66
C ASP A 37 -5.20 0.11 -18.79
N GLU A 38 -4.45 0.18 -17.69
CA GLU A 38 -3.00 0.43 -17.76
C GLU A 38 -2.22 -0.86 -17.95
N GLU A 39 -1.39 -0.87 -18.98
CA GLU A 39 -0.45 -1.95 -19.25
C GLU A 39 0.87 -1.66 -18.54
N SER A 40 1.31 -2.58 -17.70
CA SER A 40 2.57 -2.47 -16.94
C SER A 40 3.39 -3.72 -17.11
N ALA A 41 4.71 -3.55 -17.18
CA ALA A 41 5.68 -4.64 -17.24
C ALA A 41 5.92 -5.33 -15.87
N LEU A 42 5.30 -4.82 -14.80
CA LEU A 42 5.40 -5.38 -13.45
C LEU A 42 4.61 -6.69 -13.34
N GLY A 43 5.17 -7.66 -12.62
CA GLY A 43 4.49 -8.93 -12.37
C GLY A 43 3.23 -8.77 -11.51
N ALA A 44 2.32 -9.75 -11.58
CA ALA A 44 1.10 -9.77 -10.75
C ALA A 44 1.38 -9.75 -9.23
N ASP A 45 2.60 -10.10 -8.81
CA ASP A 45 3.02 -10.01 -7.41
C ASP A 45 3.60 -8.62 -7.05
N GLU A 46 3.92 -7.79 -8.03
CA GLU A 46 4.50 -6.45 -7.81
C GLU A 46 3.46 -5.34 -8.03
N CYS A 47 2.36 -5.63 -8.74
CA CYS A 47 1.28 -4.70 -9.02
C CYS A 47 -0.10 -5.23 -8.58
N VAL A 48 -1.02 -4.30 -8.29
CA VAL A 48 -2.42 -4.59 -7.96
C VAL A 48 -3.31 -3.65 -8.77
N ARG A 49 -4.41 -4.16 -9.31
CA ARG A 49 -5.34 -3.33 -10.08
C ARG A 49 -6.44 -2.76 -9.19
N LYS A 50 -7.02 -1.64 -9.61
CA LYS A 50 -8.13 -1.02 -8.89
C LYS A 50 -9.36 -1.93 -8.76
N LYS A 51 -9.64 -2.80 -9.74
CA LYS A 51 -10.71 -3.81 -9.61
C LYS A 51 -10.52 -4.83 -8.49
N ASP A 52 -9.28 -5.09 -8.08
CA ASP A 52 -8.95 -6.05 -7.03
C ASP A 52 -9.15 -5.44 -5.63
N LEU A 53 -9.29 -4.11 -5.55
CA LEU A 53 -9.63 -3.40 -4.32
C LEU A 53 -11.12 -3.58 -3.98
N PRO A 54 -11.51 -3.40 -2.70
CA PRO A 54 -12.91 -3.44 -2.33
C PRO A 54 -13.70 -2.33 -3.04
N LYS A 55 -14.99 -2.57 -3.27
CA LYS A 55 -15.91 -1.63 -3.95
C LYS A 55 -15.87 -0.23 -3.33
N LEU A 56 -15.75 -0.16 -2.01
CA LEU A 56 -15.56 1.08 -1.27
C LEU A 56 -14.07 1.28 -1.02
N SER A 57 -13.35 1.78 -2.03
CA SER A 57 -11.94 2.14 -1.89
C SER A 57 -11.64 3.51 -2.48
N ARG A 58 -10.61 4.17 -1.95
CA ARG A 58 -10.11 5.46 -2.47
C ARG A 58 -8.60 5.46 -2.48
N VAL A 59 -8.02 5.66 -3.65
CA VAL A 59 -6.58 5.83 -3.81
C VAL A 59 -6.24 7.30 -3.58
N LEU A 60 -5.38 7.57 -2.61
CA LEU A 60 -4.93 8.91 -2.22
C LEU A 60 -3.49 9.10 -2.66
N ALA A 61 -3.31 9.96 -3.65
CA ALA A 61 -1.99 10.40 -4.11
C ALA A 61 -1.27 11.22 -3.02
N PRO A 62 0.07 11.27 -3.04
CA PRO A 62 0.79 12.13 -2.12
C PRO A 62 0.37 13.59 -2.32
N ASN A 63 0.19 14.33 -1.22
CA ASN A 63 -0.30 15.71 -1.21
C ASN A 63 -1.71 15.93 -1.77
N SER A 64 -2.47 14.86 -2.04
CA SER A 64 -3.89 14.98 -2.37
C SER A 64 -4.67 15.44 -1.15
N VAL A 65 -5.49 16.48 -1.33
CA VAL A 65 -6.41 16.94 -0.31
C VAL A 65 -7.54 15.91 -0.20
N ALA A 66 -7.58 15.18 0.91
CA ALA A 66 -8.69 14.28 1.20
C ALA A 66 -9.91 15.11 1.62
N THR A 67 -11.06 14.86 0.99
CA THR A 67 -12.34 15.43 1.39
C THR A 67 -12.76 14.86 2.75
N MET A 68 -13.46 15.68 3.56
CA MET A 68 -13.96 15.31 4.89
C MET A 68 -15.25 14.47 4.83
N ASP A 69 -15.35 13.54 3.89
CA ASP A 69 -16.48 12.62 3.74
C ASP A 69 -16.13 11.29 4.43
N TYR A 70 -16.24 11.23 5.76
CA TYR A 70 -15.88 10.02 6.51
C TYR A 70 -16.80 8.84 6.16
N ARG A 71 -16.21 7.71 5.81
CA ARG A 71 -16.90 6.45 5.50
C ARG A 71 -16.17 5.30 6.18
N PRO A 72 -16.71 4.72 7.27
CA PRO A 72 -16.00 3.69 8.03
C PRO A 72 -15.68 2.46 7.17
N ASP A 73 -16.55 2.12 6.21
CA ASP A 73 -16.35 0.95 5.33
C ASP A 73 -15.41 1.21 4.14
N ARG A 74 -14.89 2.44 3.99
CA ARG A 74 -14.05 2.80 2.84
C ARG A 74 -12.58 2.56 3.13
N LEU A 75 -11.96 1.70 2.32
CA LEU A 75 -10.52 1.49 2.35
C LEU A 75 -9.80 2.65 1.64
N ASN A 76 -9.11 3.50 2.39
CA ASN A 76 -8.18 4.47 1.81
C ASN A 76 -6.82 3.81 1.58
N VAL A 77 -6.34 3.86 0.35
CA VAL A 77 -5.02 3.37 -0.06
C VAL A 77 -4.15 4.58 -0.35
N ARG A 78 -3.12 4.81 0.47
CA ARG A 78 -2.15 5.89 0.26
C ARG A 78 -1.05 5.38 -0.66
N VAL A 79 -0.82 6.12 -1.75
CA VAL A 79 0.27 5.85 -2.69
C VAL A 79 1.28 6.99 -2.66
N ASP A 80 2.48 6.72 -3.16
CA ASP A 80 3.50 7.73 -3.42
C ASP A 80 3.43 8.28 -4.86
N HIS A 81 4.43 9.06 -5.25
CA HIS A 81 4.50 9.67 -6.59
C HIS A 81 4.69 8.64 -7.71
N THR A 82 5.07 7.40 -7.36
CA THR A 82 5.27 6.27 -8.28
C THR A 82 4.10 5.29 -8.28
N MET A 83 2.96 5.67 -7.68
CA MET A 83 1.79 4.80 -7.49
C MET A 83 2.05 3.59 -6.58
N ARG A 84 3.14 3.59 -5.82
CA ARG A 84 3.46 2.52 -4.87
C ARG A 84 2.75 2.75 -3.55
N VAL A 85 2.11 1.70 -3.04
CA VAL A 85 1.34 1.76 -1.79
C VAL A 85 2.28 1.92 -0.61
N THR A 86 2.08 3.02 0.13
CA THR A 86 2.82 3.35 1.35
C THR A 86 2.03 3.01 2.61
N GLY A 87 0.69 2.96 2.53
CA GLY A 87 -0.15 2.59 3.66
C GLY A 87 -1.62 2.47 3.29
N VAL A 88 -2.39 1.86 4.19
CA VAL A 88 -3.84 1.69 4.05
C VAL A 88 -4.53 2.02 5.37
N ASN A 89 -5.77 2.51 5.30
CA ASN A 89 -6.61 2.77 6.48
C ASN A 89 -8.09 2.84 6.11
N TYR A 90 -8.98 2.36 6.99
CA TYR A 90 -10.42 2.55 6.84
C TYR A 90 -10.87 3.96 7.29
N GLY A 91 -11.76 4.62 6.53
CA GLY A 91 -12.33 5.94 6.88
C GLY A 91 -12.80 6.83 5.72
#